data_AF-A3JCH4-F1
#
_entry.id   AF-A3JCH4-F1
#
_cell.length_a   1.000
_cell.length_b   1.000
_cell.length_c   1.000
_cell.angle_alpha   90.00
_cell.angle_beta   90.00
_cell.angle_gamma   90.00
#
_symmetry.space_group_name_H-M   'P 1'
#
loop_
_entity.id
_entity.type
_entity.pdbx_description
1 polymer ?
#
loop_
_entity_poly.entity_id
_entity_poly.type
_entity_poly.pdbx_seq_one_letter_code
_entity_poly.pdbx_strand_id
1 'polypeptide(L)' 'MRIALLEGEPEQSQHLKGIICGRCQSCDASETGQDFLGAALHNNNDLLVLNCQISGMSGLSRRSQQAQVMAAHD' A
#
# COMPACT_ATOMS: atom_id res chain seq x y z
N MET A 1 -16.15 -0.24 1.18
CA MET A 1 -14.88 -0.81 1.68
C MET A 1 -13.90 0.31 1.93
N ARG A 2 -13.11 0.19 3.00
CA ARG A 2 -12.01 1.07 3.36
C ARG A 2 -10.68 0.43 3.03
N ILE A 3 -9.86 1.15 2.28
CA ILE A 3 -8.53 0.70 1.87
C ILE A 3 -7.52 1.67 2.46
N ALA A 4 -6.51 1.13 3.15
CA ALA A 4 -5.33 1.90 3.50
C ALA A 4 -4.25 1.66 2.43
N LEU A 5 -3.66 2.73 1.91
CA LEU A 5 -2.63 2.69 0.86
C LEU A 5 -1.33 3.32 1.40
N LEU A 6 -0.23 2.58 1.37
CA LEU A 6 1.11 3.10 1.61
C LEU A 6 1.85 3.24 0.27
N GLU A 7 1.99 4.46 -0.21
CA GLU A 7 2.72 4.82 -1.43
C GLU A 7 3.48 6.12 -1.22
N GLY A 8 4.81 6.05 -1.33
CA GLY A 8 5.72 7.14 -1.03
C GLY A 8 5.96 8.08 -2.22
N GLU A 9 5.55 7.67 -3.43
CA GLU A 9 5.59 8.52 -4.60
C GLU A 9 4.22 9.22 -4.79
N PRO A 10 4.15 10.55 -4.68
CA PRO A 10 2.87 11.29 -4.65
C PRO A 10 2.05 11.16 -5.94
N GLU A 11 2.66 11.08 -7.12
CA GLU A 11 1.96 10.94 -8.39
C GLU A 11 1.28 9.55 -8.48
N GLN A 12 2.00 8.49 -8.12
CA GLN A 12 1.50 7.13 -8.04
C GLN A 12 0.42 6.99 -6.96
N SER A 13 0.60 7.62 -5.81
CA SER A 13 -0.39 7.66 -4.72
C SER A 13 -1.71 8.28 -5.20
N GLN A 14 -1.66 9.43 -5.88
CA GLN A 14 -2.85 10.05 -6.46
C GLN A 14 -3.50 9.19 -7.55
N HIS A 15 -2.70 8.59 -8.42
CA HIS A 15 -3.18 7.71 -9.48
C HIS A 15 -3.95 6.50 -8.92
N LEU A 16 -3.36 5.79 -7.96
CA LEU A 16 -3.97 4.64 -7.29
C LEU A 16 -5.21 5.02 -6.51
N LYS A 17 -5.18 6.15 -5.80
CA LYS A 17 -6.34 6.69 -5.11
C LYS A 17 -7.49 6.99 -6.07
N GLY A 18 -7.20 7.54 -7.24
CA GLY A 18 -8.20 7.76 -8.30
C GLY A 18 -8.86 6.46 -8.78
N ILE A 19 -8.06 5.42 -9.02
CA ILE A 19 -8.56 4.09 -9.42
C ILE A 19 -9.45 3.48 -8.33
N ILE A 20 -9.01 3.53 -7.07
CA ILE A 20 -9.73 2.94 -5.93
C ILE A 20 -11.03 3.68 -5.67
N CYS A 21 -10.98 5.00 -5.55
CA CYS A 21 -12.16 5.83 -5.29
C CYS A 21 -13.17 5.76 -6.44
N GLY A 22 -12.71 5.61 -7.68
CA GLY A 22 -13.57 5.41 -8.85
C GLY A 22 -14.44 4.14 -8.79
N ARG A 23 -14.15 3.20 -7.89
CA ARG A 23 -14.92 1.97 -7.67
C ARG A 23 -15.83 2.01 -6.42
N CYS A 24 -16.18 3.21 -5.94
CA CYS A 24 -16.97 3.43 -4.72
C CYS A 24 -16.31 2.85 -3.44
N GLN A 25 -14.97 2.81 -3.41
CA GLN A 25 -14.18 2.38 -2.26
C GLN A 25 -13.53 3.60 -1.61
N SER A 26 -13.49 3.68 -0.29
CA SER A 26 -12.79 4.75 0.43
C SER A 26 -11.30 4.41 0.52
N CYS A 27 -10.43 5.37 0.25
CA CYS A 27 -8.98 5.17 0.25
C CYS A 27 -8.27 6.20 1.13
N ASP A 28 -7.64 5.73 2.20
CA ASP A 28 -6.75 6.51 3.07
C ASP A 28 -5.31 6.26 2.61
N ALA A 29 -4.76 7.20 1.84
CA ALA A 29 -3.40 7.11 1.29
C ALA A 29 -2.39 7.81 2.21
N SER A 30 -1.24 7.19 2.40
CA SER A 30 -0.15 7.64 3.26
C SER A 30 1.18 7.51 2.53
N GLU A 31 2.03 8.52 2.66
CA GLU A 31 3.36 8.57 2.03
C GLU A 31 4.44 7.94 2.91
N THR A 32 4.20 7.89 4.22
CA THR A 32 5.14 7.32 5.19
C THR A 32 4.54 6.11 5.90
N GLY A 33 5.41 5.19 6.33
CA GLY A 33 4.98 4.02 7.10
C GLY A 33 4.36 4.37 8.46
N GLN A 34 4.73 5.50 9.08
CA GLN A 34 4.17 5.94 10.36
C GLN A 34 2.70 6.37 10.21
N ASP A 35 2.41 7.21 9.22
CA ASP A 35 1.05 7.66 8.94
C ASP A 35 0.15 6.47 8.55
N PHE A 36 0.72 5.55 7.76
CA PHE A 36 0.04 4.33 7.36
C PHE A 36 -0.28 3.43 8.56
N LEU A 37 0.65 3.23 9.49
CA LEU A 37 0.41 2.45 10.70
C LEU A 37 -0.72 3.05 11.54
N GLY A 38 -0.78 4.38 11.65
CA GLY A 38 -1.89 5.07 12.30
C GLY A 38 -3.23 4.73 11.63
N ALA A 39 -3.31 4.88 10.30
CA ALA A 39 -4.52 4.58 9.53
C ALA A 39 -4.90 3.09 9.61
N ALA A 40 -3.93 2.18 9.53
CA ALA A 40 -4.14 0.74 9.55
C ALA A 40 -4.61 0.22 10.91
N LEU A 41 -4.09 0.78 12.01
CA LEU A 41 -4.39 0.35 13.37
C LEU A 41 -5.66 0.99 13.94
N HIS A 42 -5.97 2.23 13.56
CA HIS A 42 -7.11 2.96 14.12
C HIS A 42 -8.40 2.85 13.30
N ASN A 43 -8.33 2.47 12.02
CA ASN A 43 -9.50 2.28 11.18
C ASN A 43 -9.74 0.80 10.89
N ASN A 44 -11.02 0.39 10.89
CA ASN A 44 -11.45 -0.88 10.31
C ASN A 44 -11.29 -0.82 8.78
N ASN A 45 -10.10 -1.17 8.30
CA ASN A 45 -9.80 -1.29 6.89
C ASN A 45 -10.10 -2.71 6.41
N ASP A 46 -10.74 -2.82 5.25
CA ASP A 46 -11.05 -4.09 4.60
C ASP A 46 -9.85 -4.61 3.80
N LEU A 47 -8.98 -3.71 3.33
CA LEU A 47 -7.79 -4.04 2.54
C LEU A 47 -6.62 -3.09 2.86
N LEU A 48 -5.41 -3.65 2.90
CA LEU A 48 -4.15 -2.91 3.03
C LEU A 48 -3.35 -3.08 1.74
N VAL A 49 -2.93 -1.97 1.14
CA VAL A 49 -2.09 -1.95 -0.08
C VAL A 49 -0.77 -1.29 0.27
N LEU A 50 0.35 -1.99 0.10
CA LEU A 50 1.68 -1.51 0.52
C LEU A 50 2.69 -1.55 -0.63
N ASN A 51 3.34 -0.42 -0.89
CA ASN A 51 4.55 -0.39 -1.68
C ASN A 51 5.74 -0.86 -0.84
N CYS A 52 6.23 -2.07 -1.13
CA CYS A 52 7.34 -2.71 -0.42
C CYS A 52 8.71 -2.05 -0.68
N GLN A 53 8.79 -1.07 -1.58
CA GLN A 53 10.03 -0.38 -1.94
C GLN A 53 10.23 0.96 -1.22
N ILE A 54 9.26 1.42 -0.41
CA ILE A 54 9.42 2.65 0.37
C ILE A 54 10.56 2.49 1.37
N SER A 55 11.60 3.32 1.20
CA SER A 55 12.77 3.36 2.06
C SER A 55 12.36 3.83 3.47
N GLY A 56 12.27 2.88 4.39
CA GLY A 56 11.76 3.08 5.75
C GLY A 56 11.05 1.85 6.32
N MET A 57 10.58 0.95 5.46
CA MET A 57 10.10 -0.39 5.82
C MET A 57 11.22 -1.42 5.59
N SER A 58 12.31 -1.33 6.37
CA SER A 58 13.50 -2.20 6.29
C SER A 58 13.27 -3.66 6.73
N GLY A 59 12.03 -4.15 6.67
CA GLY A 59 11.63 -5.49 7.12
C GLY A 59 11.20 -6.46 6.01
N LEU A 60 10.89 -6.00 4.80
CA LEU A 60 10.60 -6.89 3.67
C LEU A 60 11.88 -7.13 2.89
N SER A 61 12.75 -7.94 3.50
CA SER A 61 14.00 -8.41 2.91
C SER A 61 13.77 -8.87 1.46
N ARG A 62 14.57 -8.35 0.52
CA ARG A 62 14.62 -8.64 -0.93
C ARG A 62 14.21 -10.06 -1.37
N ARG A 63 14.42 -11.07 -0.51
CA ARG A 63 14.00 -12.47 -0.71
C ARG A 63 12.48 -12.66 -0.88
N SER A 64 11.63 -11.91 -0.17
CA SER A 64 10.17 -12.06 -0.30
C SER A 64 9.63 -11.47 -1.61
N GLN A 65 10.28 -10.44 -2.15
CA GLN A 65 9.96 -9.88 -3.46
C GLN A 65 10.32 -10.85 -4.61
N GLN A 66 11.43 -11.58 -4.47
CA GLN A 66 11.84 -12.60 -5.44
C GLN A 66 10.87 -13.79 -5.51
N ALA A 67 10.26 -14.17 -4.38
CA ALA A 67 9.27 -15.23 -4.32
C ALA A 67 7.95 -14.88 -5.03
N GLN A 68 7.51 -13.61 -4.98
CA GLN A 68 6.31 -13.15 -5.71
C GLN A 68 6.53 -13.08 -7.22
N VAL A 69 7.73 -12.65 -7.67
CA VAL A 69 8.05 -12.61 -9.11
C VAL A 69 8.11 -14.02 -9.72
N MET A 70 8.62 -15.00 -8.97
CA MET A 70 8.60 -16.41 -9.42
C MET A 70 7.21 -17.05 -9.41
N ALA A 71 6.32 -16.65 -8.50
CA ALA A 71 4.95 -17.21 -8.43
C ALA A 71 3.97 -16.61 -9.46
N ALA A 72 4.33 -15.50 -10.12
CA ALA A 72 3.49 -14.86 -11.14
C ALA A 72 3.85 -15.29 -12.58
N HIS A 73 4.77 -16.25 -12.74
CA HIS A 73 5.29 -16.66 -14.05
C HIS A 73 5.20 -18.18 -14.32
N ASP A 74 4.26 -18.87 -13.67
CA ASP A 74 3.83 -20.24 -14.03
C ASP A 74 2.31 -20.28 -14.26
#